data_AF-A0AA88W3E5-F1
#
_entry.id   AF-A0AA88W3E5-F1
#
_cell.length_a   1.000
_cell.length_b   1.000
_cell.length_c   1.000
_cell.angle_alpha   90.00
_cell.angle_beta   90.00
_cell.angle_gamma   90.00
#
_symmetry.space_group_name_H-M   'P 1'
#
loop_
_entity.id
_entity.type
_entity.pdbx_description
1 polymer ?
#
loop_
_entity_poly.entity_id
_entity_poly.type
_entity_poly.pdbx_seq_one_letter_code
_entity_poly.pdbx_strand_id
1 'polypeptide(L)'
;MHPRPDVFFKIIMKKKKLYNIYVHADPSAKLTPPGGVFEGRFIAAKKTERSSPTLISAARRLLATALLDDPLNHYFALVSQHCIPLHSFRYVYNTLFAESTQYPTQLPHLSFIEILSDEPQLWDRYTARGKNVMLPEIPFERFRIGSQFFVLSRSHALVVIKDRRLWRKFKLPCLNTESCYPEEHYFPTLLSMEDPDGCSYYTLTRVNWTDSTGGHPHTYRAADVSPELIYKLRDSNTTHPFIFARKFSPDSLVPLMDMADDVIFRD
;
A
#
# COMPACT_ATOMS: atom_id res chain seq x y z
N MET A 1 5.72 27.24 2.47
CA MET A 1 5.44 26.24 3.53
C MET A 1 5.21 24.90 2.85
N HIS A 2 6.05 23.90 3.06
CA HIS A 2 5.77 22.54 2.57
C HIS A 2 4.78 21.89 3.53
N PRO A 3 3.57 21.49 3.08
CA PRO A 3 2.64 20.76 3.94
C PRO A 3 3.26 19.42 4.30
N ARG A 4 3.03 18.98 5.53
CA ARG A 4 3.61 17.79 6.17
C ARG A 4 2.52 16.73 6.35
N PRO A 5 2.32 15.80 5.39
CA PRO A 5 1.32 14.73 5.50
C PRO A 5 1.53 13.80 6.71
N ASP A 6 2.74 13.79 7.27
CA ASP A 6 3.09 13.16 8.54
C ASP A 6 2.26 13.71 9.72
N VAL A 7 1.80 14.96 9.67
CA VAL A 7 0.94 15.55 10.71
C VAL A 7 -0.41 14.85 10.80
N PHE A 8 -0.98 14.45 9.66
CA PHE A 8 -2.27 13.75 9.62
C PHE A 8 -2.17 12.46 10.45
N PHE A 9 -1.29 11.53 10.06
CA PHE A 9 -1.13 10.28 10.81
C PHE A 9 -0.64 10.47 12.26
N LYS A 10 0.10 11.55 12.56
CA LYS A 10 0.57 11.87 13.92
C LYS A 10 -0.55 12.17 14.91
N ILE A 11 -1.58 12.91 14.49
CA ILE A 11 -2.65 13.37 15.39
C ILE A 11 -3.69 12.27 15.64
N ILE A 12 -3.86 11.38 14.66
CA ILE A 12 -4.99 10.46 14.56
C ILE A 12 -4.75 9.18 15.37
N MET A 13 -3.51 8.69 15.40
CA MET A 13 -3.19 7.40 16.00
C MET A 13 -2.81 7.56 17.49
N LYS A 14 -3.78 7.87 18.35
CA LYS A 14 -3.51 8.14 19.80
C LYS A 14 -3.14 6.88 20.62
N LYS A 15 -3.30 5.66 20.08
CA LYS A 15 -3.03 4.39 20.79
C LYS A 15 -1.69 3.77 20.42
N LYS A 16 -0.58 4.34 20.92
CA LYS A 16 0.81 3.91 20.65
C LYS A 16 1.14 2.43 20.90
N LYS A 17 0.27 1.67 21.57
CA LYS A 17 0.49 0.24 21.89
C LYS A 17 -0.06 -0.74 20.85
N LEU A 18 -0.78 -0.27 19.83
CA LEU A 18 -1.50 -1.13 18.88
C LEU A 18 -1.00 -1.00 17.44
N TYR A 19 -0.01 -0.16 17.18
CA TYR A 19 0.58 0.01 15.86
C TYR A 19 2.03 0.48 15.97
N ASN A 20 2.80 0.18 14.94
CA ASN A 20 4.14 0.71 14.72
C ASN A 20 4.17 1.49 13.40
N ILE A 21 5.08 2.46 13.29
CA ILE A 21 5.32 3.20 12.05
C ILE A 21 6.78 2.99 11.66
N TYR A 22 7.03 2.80 10.37
CA TYR A 22 8.37 2.74 9.79
C TYR A 22 8.40 3.60 8.54
N VAL A 23 9.42 4.46 8.41
CA VAL A 23 9.49 5.46 7.36
C VAL A 23 10.73 5.22 6.49
N HIS A 24 10.50 4.98 5.21
CA HIS A 24 11.54 5.00 4.18
C HIS A 24 11.46 6.33 3.42
N ALA A 25 12.28 7.29 3.81
CA ALA A 25 12.33 8.61 3.19
C ALA A 25 13.35 8.65 2.04
N ASP A 26 13.09 9.48 1.02
CA ASP A 26 14.11 9.74 -0.01
C ASP A 26 15.39 10.28 0.66
N PRO A 27 16.58 9.68 0.43
CA PRO A 27 17.82 10.12 1.07
C PRO A 27 18.22 11.57 0.77
N SER A 28 17.71 12.15 -0.33
CA SER A 28 17.94 13.55 -0.70
C SER A 28 16.95 14.51 -0.04
N ALA A 29 15.87 14.01 0.57
CA ALA A 29 14.88 14.83 1.24
C ALA A 29 15.47 15.45 2.51
N LYS A 30 15.40 16.77 2.61
CA LYS A 30 15.76 17.51 3.83
C LYS A 30 14.58 17.45 4.80
N LEU A 31 14.53 16.39 5.60
CA LEU A 31 13.49 16.19 6.60
C LEU A 31 13.93 16.73 7.96
N THR A 32 13.08 17.56 8.56
CA THR A 32 13.19 17.86 9.99
C THR A 32 12.58 16.68 10.75
N PRO A 33 13.28 16.10 11.77
CA PRO A 33 12.74 15.02 12.57
C PRO A 33 11.33 15.39 13.10
N PRO A 34 10.27 14.67 12.69
CA PRO A 34 8.91 15.08 12.99
C PRO A 34 8.51 14.83 14.46
N GLY A 35 9.34 14.11 15.21
CA GLY A 35 9.14 13.74 16.62
C GLY A 35 7.87 12.90 16.84
N GLY A 36 7.56 12.59 18.10
CA GLY A 36 6.34 11.88 18.46
C GLY A 36 6.31 10.44 17.93
N VAL A 37 5.27 10.09 17.16
CA VAL A 37 5.07 8.70 16.67
C VAL A 37 6.12 8.26 15.64
N PHE A 38 6.89 9.20 15.09
CA PHE A 38 7.94 8.95 14.10
C PHE A 38 9.36 8.96 14.69
N GLU A 39 9.50 9.23 15.98
CA GLU A 39 10.80 9.25 16.64
C GLU A 39 11.45 7.86 16.57
N GLY A 40 12.69 7.80 16.06
CA GLY A 40 13.41 6.54 15.84
C GLY A 40 12.80 5.62 14.77
N ARG A 41 11.80 6.08 14.01
CA ARG A 41 11.06 5.24 13.04
C ARG A 41 11.57 5.31 11.60
N PHE A 42 12.57 6.16 11.33
CA PHE A 42 13.19 6.26 10.01
C PHE A 42 14.17 5.11 9.80
N ILE A 43 13.97 4.33 8.74
CA ILE A 43 14.85 3.22 8.38
C ILE A 43 15.95 3.70 7.43
N ALA A 44 17.04 2.94 7.32
CA ALA A 44 18.07 3.20 6.32
C ALA A 44 17.47 3.11 4.90
N ALA A 45 17.36 4.26 4.23
CA ALA A 45 16.69 4.39 2.96
C ALA A 45 17.65 4.46 1.76
N LYS A 46 17.12 4.16 0.57
CA LYS A 46 17.83 4.33 -0.71
C LYS A 46 16.95 5.11 -1.68
N LYS A 47 17.53 5.72 -2.72
CA LYS A 47 16.74 6.39 -3.75
C LYS A 47 15.75 5.40 -4.38
N THR A 48 14.51 5.82 -4.49
CA THR A 48 13.43 5.09 -5.16
C THR A 48 12.97 5.85 -6.39
N GLU A 49 12.60 5.12 -7.43
CA GLU A 49 12.12 5.70 -8.68
C GLU A 49 10.90 4.92 -9.17
N ARG A 50 9.97 5.61 -9.83
CA ARG A 50 8.82 4.98 -10.48
C ARG A 50 9.32 4.04 -11.57
N SER A 51 8.58 2.95 -11.81
CA SER A 51 8.95 1.98 -12.85
C SER A 51 10.32 1.33 -12.62
N SER A 52 10.80 1.31 -11.37
CA SER A 52 12.12 0.80 -11.00
C SER A 52 11.99 -0.21 -9.85
N PRO A 53 12.78 -1.30 -9.85
CA PRO A 53 12.76 -2.29 -8.76
C PRO A 53 13.16 -1.72 -7.39
N THR A 54 13.63 -0.47 -7.35
CA THR A 54 13.92 0.26 -6.13
C THR A 54 12.69 0.46 -5.24
N LEU A 55 11.50 0.65 -5.80
CA LEU A 55 10.25 0.74 -5.02
C LEU A 55 9.91 -0.59 -4.33
N ILE A 56 10.05 -1.73 -5.04
CA ILE A 56 9.93 -3.06 -4.41
C ILE A 56 10.97 -3.22 -3.30
N SER A 57 12.22 -2.82 -3.55
CA SER A 57 13.31 -2.93 -2.58
C SER A 57 13.03 -2.12 -1.31
N ALA A 58 12.44 -0.93 -1.43
CA ALA A 58 12.05 -0.09 -0.31
C ALA A 58 10.92 -0.75 0.51
N ALA A 59 9.87 -1.24 -0.16
CA ALA A 59 8.77 -1.96 0.50
C ALA A 59 9.25 -3.23 1.21
N ARG A 60 10.10 -4.05 0.58
CA ARG A 60 10.73 -5.23 1.20
C ARG A 60 11.57 -4.84 2.43
N ARG A 61 12.27 -3.71 2.39
CA ARG A 61 13.08 -3.22 3.51
C ARG A 61 12.20 -2.76 4.67
N LEU A 62 11.12 -2.05 4.41
CA LEU A 62 10.11 -1.69 5.41
C LEU A 62 9.53 -2.94 6.09
N LEU A 63 9.10 -3.93 5.31
CA LEU A 63 8.60 -5.20 5.84
C LEU A 63 9.64 -5.92 6.70
N ALA A 64 10.88 -6.03 6.22
CA ALA A 64 11.95 -6.68 6.95
C ALA A 64 12.27 -5.97 8.28
N THR A 65 12.35 -4.63 8.27
CA THR A 65 12.58 -3.86 9.50
C THR A 65 11.42 -4.03 10.47
N ALA A 66 10.18 -3.93 10.01
CA ALA A 66 9.00 -4.07 10.86
C ALA A 66 8.88 -5.49 11.47
N LEU A 67 9.24 -6.53 10.71
CA LEU A 67 9.24 -7.92 11.20
C LEU A 67 10.32 -8.19 12.25
N LEU A 68 11.49 -7.54 12.13
CA LEU A 68 12.62 -7.67 13.05
C LEU A 68 12.46 -6.83 14.32
N ASP A 69 11.89 -5.64 14.19
CA ASP A 69 11.74 -4.68 15.30
C ASP A 69 10.69 -5.16 16.32
N ASP A 70 9.55 -5.66 15.87
CA ASP A 70 8.47 -6.07 16.76
C ASP A 70 7.83 -7.42 16.34
N PRO A 71 7.98 -8.49 17.15
CA PRO A 71 7.37 -9.78 16.87
C PRO A 71 5.83 -9.75 16.93
N LEU A 72 5.23 -8.75 17.57
CA LEU A 72 3.78 -8.55 17.68
C LEU A 72 3.18 -7.82 16.47
N ASN A 73 3.98 -7.41 15.48
CA ASN A 73 3.43 -6.89 14.22
C ASN A 73 2.72 -8.02 13.44
N HIS A 74 1.38 -7.96 13.38
CA HIS A 74 0.51 -8.95 12.72
C HIS A 74 0.09 -8.56 11.30
N TYR A 75 -0.10 -7.26 11.03
CA TYR A 75 -0.47 -6.74 9.72
C TYR A 75 0.45 -5.59 9.32
N PHE A 76 0.69 -5.46 8.01
CA PHE A 76 1.63 -4.52 7.41
C PHE A 76 0.91 -3.77 6.29
N ALA A 77 0.47 -2.55 6.58
CA ALA A 77 -0.13 -1.64 5.60
C ALA A 77 0.97 -0.80 4.94
N LEU A 78 1.06 -0.85 3.60
CA LEU A 78 1.92 0.06 2.85
C LEU A 78 1.13 1.32 2.51
N VAL A 79 1.63 2.48 2.90
CA VAL A 79 1.02 3.79 2.61
C VAL A 79 2.07 4.79 2.12
N SER A 80 1.63 5.88 1.50
CA SER A 80 2.48 6.98 1.07
C SER A 80 2.04 8.29 1.71
N GLN A 81 2.85 9.33 1.56
CA GLN A 81 2.51 10.69 1.99
C GLN A 81 1.27 11.29 1.28
N HIS A 82 0.72 10.61 0.27
CA HIS A 82 -0.50 11.03 -0.44
C HIS A 82 -1.72 10.17 -0.10
N CYS A 83 -1.59 9.29 0.89
CA CYS A 83 -2.68 8.47 1.41
C CYS A 83 -3.29 9.13 2.64
N ILE A 84 -4.60 8.93 2.84
CA ILE A 84 -5.33 9.35 4.04
C ILE A 84 -6.10 8.13 4.61
N PRO A 85 -6.24 7.96 5.93
CA PRO A 85 -7.29 7.13 6.50
C PRO A 85 -8.68 7.66 6.14
N LEU A 86 -9.62 6.73 5.98
CA LEU A 86 -11.05 7.02 5.81
C LEU A 86 -11.88 6.77 7.07
N HIS A 87 -11.30 6.11 8.07
CA HIS A 87 -11.96 5.61 9.26
C HIS A 87 -11.08 5.80 10.51
N SER A 88 -11.67 5.70 11.72
CA SER A 88 -10.87 5.74 12.95
C SER A 88 -9.92 4.55 13.07
N PHE A 89 -8.86 4.71 13.85
CA PHE A 89 -7.95 3.61 14.15
C PHE A 89 -8.68 2.40 14.75
N ARG A 90 -9.72 2.62 15.57
CA ARG A 90 -10.50 1.53 16.15
C ARG A 90 -11.22 0.73 15.08
N TYR A 91 -11.79 1.41 14.09
CA TYR A 91 -12.42 0.75 12.95
C TYR A 91 -11.40 -0.07 12.16
N VAL A 92 -10.29 0.54 11.76
CA VAL A 92 -9.20 -0.15 11.05
C VAL A 92 -8.72 -1.39 11.82
N TYR A 93 -8.48 -1.25 13.11
CA TYR A 93 -8.07 -2.37 13.96
C TYR A 93 -9.13 -3.48 13.97
N ASN A 94 -10.41 -3.14 14.14
CA ASN A 94 -11.48 -4.13 14.11
C ASN A 94 -11.63 -4.78 12.73
N THR A 95 -11.49 -4.04 11.63
CA THR A 95 -11.53 -4.60 10.27
C THR A 95 -10.45 -5.65 10.03
N LEU A 96 -9.25 -5.47 10.61
CA LEU A 96 -8.12 -6.38 10.41
C LEU A 96 -8.07 -7.53 11.43
N PHE A 97 -8.50 -7.29 12.67
CA PHE A 97 -8.30 -8.21 13.80
C PHE A 97 -9.57 -8.80 14.37
N ALA A 98 -10.75 -8.19 14.17
CA ALA A 98 -11.97 -8.80 14.67
C ALA A 98 -12.35 -9.98 13.77
N GLU A 99 -12.63 -11.12 14.39
CA GLU A 99 -13.43 -12.16 13.73
C GLU A 99 -14.76 -11.51 13.38
N SER A 100 -15.07 -11.35 12.09
CA SER A 100 -16.34 -10.75 11.72
C SER A 100 -17.47 -11.64 12.21
N THR A 101 -18.17 -11.20 13.24
CA THR A 101 -19.43 -11.81 13.70
C THR A 101 -20.53 -11.72 12.63
N GLN A 102 -20.33 -10.87 11.62
CA GLN A 102 -21.22 -10.68 10.47
C GLN A 102 -20.85 -11.59 9.29
N TYR A 103 -19.60 -12.08 9.22
CA TYR A 103 -19.07 -12.94 8.16
C TYR A 103 -18.23 -14.08 8.75
N PRO A 104 -18.87 -15.15 9.27
CA PRO A 104 -18.21 -16.29 9.95
C PRO A 104 -17.34 -17.17 9.03
N THR A 105 -17.16 -16.80 7.76
CA THR A 105 -16.29 -17.48 6.79
C THR A 105 -14.91 -16.87 6.65
N GLN A 106 -14.56 -15.85 7.46
CA GLN A 106 -13.26 -15.21 7.37
C GLN A 106 -12.14 -16.17 7.81
N LEU A 107 -11.24 -16.46 6.88
CA LEU A 107 -9.97 -17.12 7.20
C LEU A 107 -9.19 -16.23 8.18
N PRO A 108 -8.68 -16.78 9.29
CA PRO A 108 -7.77 -16.02 10.15
C PRO A 108 -6.56 -15.56 9.33
N HIS A 109 -6.20 -14.28 9.42
CA HIS A 109 -5.00 -13.68 8.82
C HIS A 109 -5.01 -13.49 7.29
N LEU A 110 -6.19 -13.25 6.70
CA LEU A 110 -6.37 -12.88 5.28
C LEU A 110 -5.56 -11.62 4.90
N SER A 111 -4.86 -11.66 3.75
CA SER A 111 -4.19 -10.46 3.21
C SER A 111 -5.03 -9.72 2.18
N PHE A 112 -4.93 -8.39 2.23
CA PHE A 112 -5.63 -7.47 1.35
C PHE A 112 -4.68 -6.89 0.31
N ILE A 113 -4.62 -7.57 -0.83
CA ILE A 113 -3.82 -7.23 -1.99
C ILE A 113 -4.65 -7.49 -3.24
N GLU A 114 -4.65 -6.53 -4.16
CA GLU A 114 -5.29 -6.67 -5.47
C GLU A 114 -4.45 -7.59 -6.37
N ILE A 115 -5.11 -8.58 -6.97
CA ILE A 115 -4.47 -9.58 -7.84
C ILE A 115 -5.38 -9.76 -9.06
N LEU A 116 -4.88 -9.37 -10.23
CA LEU A 116 -5.60 -9.37 -11.50
C LEU A 116 -4.86 -10.23 -12.52
N SER A 117 -5.61 -11.03 -13.28
CA SER A 117 -5.11 -11.97 -14.30
C SER A 117 -5.48 -11.61 -15.74
N ASP A 118 -6.47 -10.75 -15.96
CA ASP A 118 -7.14 -10.60 -17.27
C ASP A 118 -7.19 -9.13 -17.71
N GLU A 119 -6.06 -8.47 -17.58
CA GLU A 119 -5.92 -7.04 -17.83
C GLU A 119 -5.23 -6.76 -19.18
N PRO A 120 -5.73 -5.81 -20.00
CA PRO A 120 -5.17 -5.55 -21.33
C PRO A 120 -3.66 -5.26 -21.33
N GLN A 121 -3.17 -4.61 -20.29
CA GLN A 121 -1.78 -4.20 -20.08
C GLN A 121 -0.85 -5.32 -19.57
N LEU A 122 -1.37 -6.53 -19.31
CA LEU A 122 -0.63 -7.60 -18.65
C LEU A 122 0.60 -8.04 -19.47
N TRP A 123 0.44 -8.22 -20.78
CA TRP A 123 1.52 -8.67 -21.67
C TRP A 123 2.65 -7.64 -21.78
N ASP A 124 2.29 -6.36 -21.90
CA ASP A 124 3.26 -5.27 -21.97
C ASP A 124 4.05 -5.14 -20.67
N ARG A 125 3.37 -5.29 -19.51
CA ARG A 125 4.02 -5.33 -18.18
C ARG A 125 4.96 -6.53 -18.02
N TYR A 126 4.55 -7.70 -18.51
CA TYR A 126 5.33 -8.94 -18.43
C TYR A 126 6.62 -8.86 -19.25
N THR A 127 6.54 -8.31 -20.47
CA THR A 127 7.68 -8.22 -21.39
C THR A 127 8.55 -6.98 -21.20
N ALA A 128 8.15 -6.02 -20.35
CA ALA A 128 8.86 -4.76 -20.12
C ALA A 128 10.31 -4.88 -19.62
N ARG A 129 10.73 -6.05 -19.13
CA ARG A 129 12.12 -6.35 -18.72
C ARG A 129 12.92 -7.15 -19.76
N GLY A 130 12.32 -7.43 -20.91
CA GLY A 130 12.90 -8.23 -21.99
C GLY A 130 12.13 -9.52 -22.25
N LYS A 131 12.19 -9.99 -23.50
CA LYS A 131 11.56 -11.24 -23.93
C LYS A 131 12.12 -12.43 -23.15
N ASN A 132 11.24 -13.31 -22.68
CA ASN A 132 11.57 -14.53 -21.93
C ASN A 132 12.30 -14.33 -20.59
N VAL A 133 12.51 -13.10 -20.12
CA VAL A 133 13.25 -12.84 -18.87
C VAL A 133 12.58 -13.47 -17.66
N MET A 134 11.25 -13.47 -17.65
CA MET A 134 10.43 -14.03 -16.56
C MET A 134 10.45 -15.56 -16.51
N LEU A 135 10.82 -16.23 -17.62
CA LEU A 135 10.88 -17.68 -17.70
C LEU A 135 12.19 -18.25 -17.11
N PRO A 136 12.17 -19.52 -16.66
CA PRO A 136 11.00 -20.38 -16.46
C PRO A 136 10.21 -20.09 -15.17
N GLU A 137 10.71 -19.24 -14.28
CA GLU A 137 10.19 -19.09 -12.92
C GLU A 137 8.76 -18.55 -12.84
N ILE A 138 8.38 -17.71 -13.81
CA ILE A 138 7.08 -17.07 -13.90
C ILE A 138 6.59 -17.21 -15.35
N PRO A 139 5.87 -18.30 -15.68
CA PRO A 139 5.10 -18.38 -16.92
C PRO A 139 4.09 -17.24 -16.99
N PHE A 140 3.73 -16.82 -18.21
CA PHE A 140 2.82 -15.68 -18.40
C PHE A 140 1.46 -15.90 -17.72
N GLU A 141 0.97 -17.13 -17.74
CA GLU A 141 -0.31 -17.55 -17.16
C GLU A 141 -0.34 -17.42 -15.63
N ARG A 142 0.84 -17.33 -15.00
CA ARG A 142 1.01 -17.11 -13.55
C ARG A 142 1.38 -15.67 -13.20
N PHE A 143 1.65 -14.81 -14.18
CA PHE A 143 1.93 -13.40 -13.93
C PHE A 143 0.65 -12.67 -13.54
N ARG A 144 0.72 -11.83 -12.50
CA ARG A 144 -0.41 -11.04 -12.00
C ARG A 144 0.00 -9.60 -11.82
N ILE A 145 -0.95 -8.70 -12.04
CA ILE A 145 -0.81 -7.27 -11.73
C ILE A 145 -1.80 -6.86 -10.64
N GLY A 146 -1.63 -5.67 -10.08
CA GLY A 146 -2.56 -5.08 -9.12
C GLY A 146 -2.00 -3.80 -8.51
N SER A 147 -2.65 -3.33 -7.45
CA SER A 147 -2.23 -2.15 -6.72
C SER A 147 -0.85 -2.29 -6.06
N GLN A 148 -0.07 -1.21 -6.10
CA GLN A 148 1.13 -1.04 -5.28
C GLN A 148 0.83 -1.09 -3.77
N PHE A 149 -0.39 -0.69 -3.35
CA PHE A 149 -0.78 -0.53 -1.95
C PHE A 149 -1.52 -1.77 -1.46
N PHE A 150 -1.07 -2.32 -0.34
CA PHE A 150 -1.58 -3.55 0.25
C PHE A 150 -1.67 -3.45 1.77
N VAL A 151 -2.39 -4.40 2.36
CA VAL A 151 -2.28 -4.77 3.78
C VAL A 151 -1.99 -6.26 3.85
N LEU A 152 -0.74 -6.62 4.20
CA LEU A 152 -0.34 -8.03 4.31
C LEU A 152 -0.39 -8.52 5.74
N SER A 153 -0.78 -9.78 5.93
CA SER A 153 -0.57 -10.48 7.20
C SER A 153 0.91 -10.80 7.40
N ARG A 154 1.28 -11.13 8.64
CA ARG A 154 2.66 -11.48 9.02
C ARG A 154 3.21 -12.67 8.23
N SER A 155 2.38 -13.69 7.97
CA SER A 155 2.79 -14.85 7.17
C SER A 155 3.19 -14.43 5.76
N HIS A 156 2.40 -13.60 5.08
CA HIS A 156 2.73 -13.10 3.75
C HIS A 156 3.88 -12.11 3.72
N ALA A 157 4.02 -11.26 4.75
CA ALA A 157 5.21 -10.41 4.88
C ALA A 157 6.49 -11.27 4.97
N LEU A 158 6.44 -12.41 5.69
CA LEU A 158 7.55 -13.37 5.76
C LEU A 158 7.83 -14.04 4.40
N VAL A 159 6.80 -14.44 3.66
CA VAL A 159 6.94 -14.98 2.29
C VAL A 159 7.67 -13.98 1.40
N VAL A 160 7.24 -12.72 1.40
CA VAL A 160 7.88 -11.63 0.66
C VAL A 160 9.36 -11.53 1.02
N ILE A 161 9.72 -11.35 2.30
CA ILE A 161 11.13 -11.11 2.65
C ILE A 161 12.03 -12.33 2.41
N LYS A 162 11.48 -13.55 2.45
CA LYS A 162 12.20 -14.80 2.17
C LYS A 162 12.39 -15.04 0.68
N ASP A 163 11.49 -14.54 -0.17
CA ASP A 163 11.60 -14.76 -1.61
C ASP A 163 12.94 -14.27 -2.17
N ARG A 164 13.56 -15.18 -2.93
CA ARG A 164 14.75 -14.94 -3.75
C ARG A 164 14.52 -15.35 -5.20
N ARG A 165 13.50 -16.16 -5.47
CA ARG A 165 13.26 -16.80 -6.77
C ARG A 165 12.66 -15.77 -7.73
N LEU A 166 11.49 -15.23 -7.38
CA LEU A 166 10.82 -14.21 -8.17
C LEU A 166 11.59 -12.89 -8.09
N TRP A 167 12.11 -12.56 -6.92
CA TRP A 167 12.91 -11.35 -6.73
C TRP A 167 14.10 -11.25 -7.70
N ARG A 168 14.77 -12.37 -8.06
CA ARG A 168 15.86 -12.35 -9.04
C ARG A 168 15.42 -11.87 -10.43
N LYS A 169 14.15 -12.05 -10.79
CA LYS A 169 13.56 -11.56 -12.04
C LYS A 169 13.13 -10.11 -11.92
N PHE A 170 12.35 -9.79 -10.88
CA PHE A 170 11.80 -8.45 -10.70
C PHE A 170 12.82 -7.38 -10.31
N LYS A 171 13.99 -7.77 -9.78
CA LYS A 171 15.11 -6.85 -9.50
C LYS A 171 15.84 -6.35 -10.75
N LEU A 172 15.61 -6.99 -11.90
CA LEU A 172 16.23 -6.56 -13.15
C LEU A 172 15.63 -5.21 -13.58
N PRO A 173 16.45 -4.30 -14.16
CA PRO A 173 15.97 -3.04 -14.68
C PRO A 173 14.87 -3.23 -15.73
N CYS A 174 13.96 -2.28 -15.76
CA CYS A 174 12.95 -2.19 -16.81
C CYS A 174 13.59 -1.62 -18.09
N LEU A 175 13.30 -2.25 -19.23
CA LEU A 175 13.69 -1.75 -20.55
C LEU A 175 12.66 -0.75 -21.08
N ASN A 176 11.37 -1.00 -20.84
CA ASN A 176 10.29 -0.06 -21.13
C ASN A 176 9.73 0.51 -19.82
N THR A 177 10.18 1.70 -19.42
CA THR A 177 9.74 2.34 -18.15
C THR A 177 8.30 2.81 -18.17
N GLU A 178 7.65 2.94 -19.33
CA GLU A 178 6.27 3.42 -19.43
C GLU A 178 5.24 2.33 -19.14
N SER A 179 5.62 1.05 -19.25
CA SER A 179 4.75 -0.10 -18.97
C SER A 179 5.21 -0.94 -17.79
N CYS A 180 6.43 -0.76 -17.27
CA CYS A 180 7.04 -1.79 -16.44
C CYS A 180 6.58 -1.89 -15.00
N TYR A 181 6.20 -0.80 -14.32
CA TYR A 181 5.67 -0.72 -12.93
C TYR A 181 5.94 -1.95 -12.00
N PRO A 182 7.20 -2.34 -11.71
CA PRO A 182 7.58 -3.49 -10.87
C PRO A 182 6.74 -3.70 -9.62
N GLU A 183 6.53 -2.59 -8.92
CA GLU A 183 5.86 -2.50 -7.65
C GLU A 183 4.38 -2.88 -7.70
N GLU A 184 3.77 -2.88 -8.89
CA GLU A 184 2.36 -3.22 -9.14
C GLU A 184 2.17 -4.68 -9.61
N HIS A 185 3.20 -5.52 -9.56
CA HIS A 185 3.04 -6.93 -9.98
C HIS A 185 3.97 -7.93 -9.32
N TYR A 186 5.10 -7.50 -8.74
CA TYR A 186 5.91 -8.41 -7.95
C TYR A 186 5.14 -9.06 -6.79
N PHE A 187 4.46 -8.26 -5.96
CA PHE A 187 3.74 -8.76 -4.80
C PHE A 187 2.49 -9.58 -5.20
N PRO A 188 1.62 -9.10 -6.13
CA PRO A 188 0.50 -9.91 -6.63
C PRO A 188 0.96 -11.23 -7.25
N THR A 189 2.00 -11.22 -8.09
CA THR A 189 2.53 -12.45 -8.71
C THR A 189 3.04 -13.41 -7.65
N LEU A 190 3.89 -12.95 -6.72
CA LEU A 190 4.42 -13.80 -5.66
C LEU A 190 3.32 -14.44 -4.82
N LEU A 191 2.40 -13.64 -4.29
CA LEU A 191 1.41 -14.15 -3.34
C LEU A 191 0.37 -15.05 -4.01
N SER A 192 -0.06 -14.72 -5.24
CA SER A 192 -0.94 -15.60 -6.03
C SER A 192 -0.32 -16.96 -6.35
N MET A 193 1.02 -17.03 -6.40
CA MET A 193 1.73 -18.27 -6.69
C MET A 193 2.01 -19.14 -5.47
N GLU A 194 2.16 -18.53 -4.29
CA GLU A 194 2.59 -19.20 -3.06
C GLU A 194 1.41 -19.50 -2.12
N ASP A 195 0.40 -18.62 -2.04
CA ASP A 195 -0.79 -18.80 -1.19
C ASP A 195 -2.01 -18.03 -1.77
N PRO A 196 -2.67 -18.59 -2.81
CA PRO A 196 -3.82 -17.95 -3.43
C PRO A 196 -5.02 -17.82 -2.48
N ASP A 197 -5.27 -18.81 -1.61
CA ASP A 197 -6.45 -18.82 -0.73
C ASP A 197 -6.28 -17.88 0.48
N GLY A 198 -5.04 -17.53 0.83
CA GLY A 198 -4.73 -16.53 1.87
C GLY A 198 -4.85 -15.07 1.42
N CYS A 199 -5.19 -14.79 0.15
CA CYS A 199 -5.32 -13.46 -0.41
C CYS A 199 -6.76 -13.13 -0.79
N SER A 200 -7.21 -11.90 -0.53
CA SER A 200 -8.58 -11.45 -0.85
C SER A 200 -8.79 -11.01 -2.30
N TYR A 201 -7.73 -10.86 -3.09
CA TYR A 201 -7.75 -10.33 -4.47
C TYR A 201 -8.27 -8.88 -4.56
N TYR A 202 -8.37 -8.19 -3.43
CA TYR A 202 -8.83 -6.82 -3.32
C TYR A 202 -7.93 -6.01 -2.37
N THR A 203 -7.72 -4.72 -2.67
CA THR A 203 -6.96 -3.80 -1.82
C THR A 203 -7.89 -2.94 -0.98
N LEU A 204 -7.51 -2.72 0.28
CA LEU A 204 -8.20 -1.82 1.20
C LEU A 204 -7.92 -0.31 0.96
N THR A 205 -7.21 0.03 -0.13
CA THR A 205 -6.88 1.41 -0.50
C THR A 205 -7.69 1.86 -1.72
N ARG A 206 -8.59 2.82 -1.53
CA ARG A 206 -9.41 3.43 -2.60
C ARG A 206 -8.54 4.28 -3.50
N VAL A 207 -8.69 4.07 -4.81
CA VAL A 207 -8.04 4.87 -5.86
C VAL A 207 -9.09 5.31 -6.85
N ASN A 208 -9.07 6.59 -7.25
CA ASN A 208 -9.92 7.10 -8.32
C ASN A 208 -9.14 7.18 -9.65
N TRP A 209 -9.64 6.49 -10.67
CA TRP A 209 -9.03 6.41 -12.01
C TRP A 209 -9.75 7.22 -13.09
N THR A 210 -10.83 7.97 -12.78
CA THR A 210 -11.69 8.65 -13.79
C THR A 210 -10.96 9.58 -14.74
N ASP A 211 -9.87 10.21 -14.30
CA ASP A 211 -9.07 11.17 -15.09
C ASP A 211 -7.58 10.79 -15.08
N SER A 212 -7.31 9.49 -15.16
CA SER A 212 -5.94 9.00 -15.03
C SER A 212 -5.05 9.51 -16.17
N THR A 213 -3.84 9.97 -15.83
CA THR A 213 -2.86 10.49 -16.80
C THR A 213 -1.50 9.84 -16.56
N GLY A 214 -0.93 9.21 -17.60
CA GLY A 214 0.37 8.55 -17.52
C GLY A 214 0.48 7.50 -16.40
N GLY A 215 -0.61 6.79 -16.09
CA GLY A 215 -0.68 5.82 -15.00
C GLY A 215 -0.74 6.43 -13.59
N HIS A 216 -1.02 7.73 -13.47
CA HIS A 216 -1.34 8.36 -12.18
C HIS A 216 -2.86 8.45 -11.99
N PRO A 217 -3.36 8.11 -10.79
CA PRO A 217 -4.77 8.30 -10.48
C PRO A 217 -5.11 9.79 -10.30
N HIS A 218 -6.41 10.09 -10.30
CA HIS A 218 -6.94 11.41 -9.97
C HIS A 218 -6.34 11.91 -8.65
N THR A 219 -5.94 13.18 -8.63
CA THR A 219 -5.36 13.84 -7.44
C THR A 219 -6.34 14.85 -6.88
N TYR A 220 -6.95 14.50 -5.75
CA TYR A 220 -7.82 15.40 -5.00
C TYR A 220 -7.01 16.56 -4.41
N ARG A 221 -7.49 17.78 -4.63
CA ARG A 221 -6.95 19.04 -4.11
C ARG A 221 -7.77 19.54 -2.94
N ALA A 222 -7.31 20.63 -2.30
CA ALA A 222 -8.02 21.23 -1.18
C ALA A 222 -9.50 21.52 -1.48
N ALA A 223 -9.81 22.00 -2.69
CA ALA A 223 -11.17 22.32 -3.12
C ALA A 223 -12.08 21.09 -3.32
N ASP A 224 -11.50 19.91 -3.51
CA ASP A 224 -12.25 18.67 -3.68
C ASP A 224 -12.61 18.03 -2.32
N VAL A 225 -11.91 18.41 -1.24
CA VAL A 225 -12.10 17.81 0.09
C VAL A 225 -13.41 18.28 0.71
N SER A 226 -14.34 17.35 0.88
CA SER A 226 -15.60 17.58 1.57
C SER A 226 -16.03 16.33 2.37
N PRO A 227 -16.94 16.47 3.35
CA PRO A 227 -17.53 15.32 4.05
C PRO A 227 -18.15 14.29 3.08
N GLU A 228 -18.85 14.76 2.04
CA GLU A 228 -19.50 13.93 1.03
C GLU A 228 -18.47 13.10 0.24
N LEU A 229 -17.32 13.70 -0.08
CA LEU A 229 -16.21 12.96 -0.70
C LEU A 229 -15.73 11.84 0.24
N ILE A 230 -15.52 12.12 1.53
CA ILE A 230 -15.06 11.11 2.48
C ILE A 230 -16.05 9.94 2.56
N TYR A 231 -17.35 10.20 2.69
CA TYR A 231 -18.37 9.15 2.70
C TYR A 231 -18.36 8.33 1.40
N LYS A 232 -18.31 8.99 0.24
CA LYS A 232 -18.23 8.32 -1.06
C LYS A 232 -16.96 7.46 -1.21
N LEU A 233 -15.85 7.85 -0.58
CA LEU A 233 -14.61 7.09 -0.64
C LEU A 233 -14.64 5.83 0.25
N ARG A 234 -15.49 5.80 1.29
CA ARG A 234 -15.72 4.62 2.14
C ARG A 234 -16.48 3.51 1.39
N ASP A 235 -17.34 3.90 0.44
CA ASP A 235 -18.17 2.97 -0.31
C ASP A 235 -17.32 1.93 -1.07
N SER A 236 -17.66 0.66 -0.82
CA SER A 236 -17.05 -0.50 -1.47
C SER A 236 -18.13 -1.42 -2.02
N ASN A 237 -17.86 -2.00 -3.19
CA ASN A 237 -18.70 -3.04 -3.77
C ASN A 237 -18.33 -4.44 -3.23
N THR A 238 -17.34 -4.53 -2.34
CA THR A 238 -16.92 -5.76 -1.69
C THR A 238 -17.44 -5.82 -0.25
N THR A 239 -17.27 -6.97 0.41
CA THR A 239 -17.58 -7.14 1.83
C THR A 239 -16.75 -6.25 2.76
N HIS A 240 -15.65 -5.66 2.26
CA HIS A 240 -14.75 -4.84 3.07
C HIS A 240 -14.74 -3.39 2.55
N PRO A 241 -15.07 -2.40 3.39
CA PRO A 241 -14.92 -1.00 3.04
C PRO A 241 -13.44 -0.61 2.93
N PHE A 242 -13.19 0.44 2.16
CA PHE A 242 -11.85 0.99 2.04
C PHE A 242 -11.45 1.69 3.33
N ILE A 243 -10.25 1.40 3.86
CA ILE A 243 -9.72 2.07 5.07
C ILE A 243 -8.74 3.20 4.75
N PHE A 244 -8.20 3.21 3.54
CA PHE A 244 -7.35 4.29 3.04
C PHE A 244 -7.87 4.81 1.69
N ALA A 245 -7.56 6.06 1.37
CA ALA A 245 -7.74 6.62 0.03
C ALA A 245 -6.50 7.35 -0.46
N ARG A 246 -6.35 7.39 -1.79
CA ARG A 246 -5.33 8.16 -2.50
C ARG A 246 -5.87 8.61 -3.88
N LYS A 247 -5.34 9.65 -4.51
CA LYS A 247 -4.16 10.45 -4.15
C LYS A 247 -4.59 11.86 -3.74
N PHE A 248 -4.07 12.34 -2.61
CA PHE A 248 -4.35 13.69 -2.12
C PHE A 248 -3.11 14.59 -2.28
N SER A 249 -3.30 15.82 -2.76
CA SER A 249 -2.21 16.79 -2.85
C SER A 249 -1.90 17.43 -1.49
N PRO A 250 -0.68 17.96 -1.29
CA PRO A 250 -0.28 18.46 0.03
C PRO A 250 -1.17 19.58 0.61
N ASP A 251 -1.79 20.40 -0.24
CA ASP A 251 -2.73 21.47 0.13
C ASP A 251 -4.05 20.93 0.71
N SER A 252 -4.37 19.65 0.52
CA SER A 252 -5.56 19.03 1.11
C SER A 252 -5.43 18.81 2.63
N LEU A 253 -4.23 18.95 3.20
CA LEU A 253 -3.97 18.61 4.61
C LEU A 253 -4.84 19.43 5.57
N VAL A 254 -4.95 20.74 5.36
CA VAL A 254 -5.72 21.63 6.25
C VAL A 254 -7.20 21.24 6.28
N PRO A 255 -7.93 21.19 5.14
CA PRO A 255 -9.34 20.80 5.18
C PRO A 255 -9.56 19.38 5.70
N LEU A 256 -8.65 18.44 5.45
CA LEU A 256 -8.72 17.09 6.03
C LEU A 256 -8.58 17.11 7.56
N MET A 257 -7.68 17.95 8.10
CA MET A 257 -7.50 18.10 9.54
C MET A 257 -8.72 18.78 10.18
N ASP A 258 -9.34 19.75 9.50
CA ASP A 258 -10.49 20.48 10.02
C ASP A 258 -11.74 19.58 10.19
N MET A 259 -11.86 18.51 9.38
CA MET A 259 -12.97 17.53 9.47
C MET A 259 -12.57 16.18 10.08
N ALA A 260 -11.36 16.09 10.63
CA ALA A 260 -10.77 14.86 11.17
C ALA A 260 -11.69 14.18 12.21
N ASP A 261 -12.02 14.90 13.28
CA ASP A 261 -12.76 14.34 14.42
C ASP A 261 -14.28 14.22 14.13
N ASP A 262 -14.83 15.12 13.31
CA ASP A 262 -16.27 15.19 13.04
C ASP A 262 -16.76 14.27 11.92
N VAL A 263 -15.87 13.94 10.97
CA VAL A 263 -16.22 13.16 9.76
C VAL A 263 -15.32 11.93 9.65
N ILE A 264 -14.00 12.10 9.54
CA ILE A 264 -13.09 11.00 9.16
C ILE A 264 -12.98 9.94 10.26
N PHE A 265 -12.94 10.35 11.53
CA PHE A 265 -12.88 9.43 12.68
C PHE A 265 -14.20 9.20 13.38
N ARG A 266 -15.29 9.63 12.72
CA ARG A 266 -16.65 9.32 13.09
C ARG A 266 -17.14 8.15 12.23
N ASP A 267 -17.02 6.96 12.80
CA ASP A 267 -17.46 5.68 12.23
C ASP A 267 -18.88 5.31 12.64
#